data_AF-A0A3M2WUL2-F1
#
_entry.id   AF-A0A3M2WUL2-F1
#
_cell.length_a   1.000
_cell.length_b   1.000
_cell.length_c   1.000
_cell.angle_alpha   90.00
_cell.angle_beta   90.00
_cell.angle_gamma   90.00
#
_symmetry.space_group_name_H-M   'P 1'
#
loop_
_entity.id
_entity.type
_entity.pdbx_description
1 polymer ?
#
loop_
_entity_poly.entity_id
_entity_poly.type
_entity_poly.pdbx_seq_one_letter_code
_entity_poly.pdbx_strand_id
1 'polypeptide(L)' 'MERASILAAEFGAHAVLLSDIPAELVNSDIVISSTASQLPILGKGAVESALKLRKHKPIFMVDIAVPRDIEPEVGEL' A
#
# COMPACT_ATOMS: atom_id res chain seq x y z
N MET A 1 -9.80 -11.15 -5.28
CA MET A 1 -10.29 -11.38 -3.90
C MET A 1 -10.06 -12.80 -3.42
N GLU A 2 -10.38 -13.85 -4.18
CA GLU A 2 -10.19 -15.25 -3.74
C GLU A 2 -8.75 -15.57 -3.30
N ARG A 3 -7.75 -15.33 -4.16
CA ARG A 3 -6.32 -15.54 -3.83
C ARG A 3 -5.88 -14.78 -2.58
N ALA A 4 -6.28 -13.51 -2.46
CA ALA A 4 -5.94 -12.68 -1.31
C ALA A 4 -6.58 -13.20 -0.02
N SER A 5 -7.82 -13.69 -0.10
CA SER A 5 -8.53 -14.24 1.07
C SER A 5 -7.91 -15.54 1.57
N ILE A 6 -7.48 -16.41 0.65
CA ILE A 6 -6.76 -17.65 0.98
C ILE A 6 -5.46 -17.32 1.72
N LEU A 7 -4.64 -16.43 1.16
CA LEU A 7 -3.39 -16.01 1.78
C LEU A 7 -3.64 -15.35 3.15
N ALA A 8 -4.62 -14.45 3.23
CA ALA A 8 -4.93 -13.76 4.48
C ALA A 8 -5.32 -14.74 5.59
N ALA A 9 -6.08 -15.79 5.28
CA ALA A 9 -6.47 -16.81 6.24
C ALA A 9 -5.27 -17.56 6.85
N GLU A 10 -4.21 -17.81 6.09
CA GLU A 10 -2.98 -18.47 6.58
C GLU A 10 -2.25 -17.66 7.65
N PHE A 11 -2.38 -16.33 7.60
CA PHE A 11 -1.70 -15.40 8.51
C PHE A 11 -2.63 -14.71 9.51
N GLY A 12 -3.91 -15.08 9.57
CA GLY A 12 -4.91 -14.40 10.40
C GLY A 12 -5.11 -12.92 10.00
N ALA A 13 -4.84 -12.59 8.74
CA ALA A 13 -5.00 -11.27 8.18
C ALA A 13 -6.38 -11.10 7.53
N HIS A 14 -6.67 -9.88 7.06
CA HIS A 14 -7.88 -9.55 6.32
C HIS A 14 -7.50 -9.16 4.88
N ALA A 15 -8.28 -9.64 3.91
CA ALA A 15 -8.13 -9.23 2.52
C ALA A 15 -9.00 -8.00 2.24
N VAL A 16 -8.44 -7.01 1.57
CA VAL A 16 -9.12 -5.78 1.16
C VAL A 16 -9.13 -5.65 -0.36
N LEU A 17 -10.01 -4.81 -0.90
CA LEU A 17 -9.97 -4.45 -2.31
C LEU A 17 -8.80 -3.50 -2.59
N LEU A 18 -8.30 -3.49 -3.82
CA LEU A 18 -7.29 -2.51 -4.25
C LEU A 18 -7.79 -1.06 -4.09
N SER A 19 -9.10 -0.83 -4.28
CA SER A 19 -9.73 0.49 -4.08
C SER A 19 -9.65 0.99 -2.64
N ASP A 20 -9.50 0.09 -1.67
CA ASP A 20 -9.56 0.40 -0.25
C ASP A 20 -8.17 0.70 0.32
N ILE A 21 -7.09 0.44 -0.44
CA ILE A 21 -5.70 0.70 -0.05
C ILE A 21 -5.51 2.10 0.55
N PRO A 22 -6.02 3.21 -0.05
CA PRO A 22 -5.82 4.53 0.51
C PRO A 22 -6.36 4.69 1.95
N ALA A 23 -7.45 4.01 2.29
CA ALA A 23 -8.01 4.03 3.64
C ALA A 23 -7.14 3.20 4.60
N GLU A 24 -6.65 2.05 4.16
CA GLU A 24 -5.81 1.16 4.98
C GLU A 24 -4.42 1.74 5.26
N LEU A 25 -3.90 2.61 4.39
CA LEU A 25 -2.65 3.33 4.65
C LEU A 25 -2.68 4.12 5.95
N VAL A 26 -3.85 4.65 6.34
CA VAL A 26 -4.01 5.41 7.59
C VAL A 26 -3.67 4.55 8.80
N ASN A 27 -3.90 3.24 8.73
CA ASN A 27 -3.67 2.30 9.82
C ASN A 27 -2.34 1.53 9.68
N SER A 28 -1.60 1.73 8.60
CA SER A 28 -0.43 0.92 8.24
C SER A 28 0.87 1.61 8.65
N ASP A 29 1.71 0.94 9.43
CA ASP A 29 3.06 1.43 9.75
C ASP A 29 4.11 0.98 8.72
N ILE A 30 3.86 -0.18 8.07
CA ILE A 30 4.72 -0.77 7.06
C ILE A 30 3.85 -1.19 5.87
N VAL A 31 4.30 -0.87 4.66
CA VAL A 31 3.69 -1.32 3.40
C VAL A 31 4.73 -2.09 2.61
N ILE A 32 4.38 -3.30 2.19
CA ILE A 32 5.21 -4.11 1.29
C ILE A 32 4.40 -4.35 0.02
N SER A 33 4.94 -3.94 -1.13
CA SER A 33 4.30 -4.11 -2.44
C SER A 33 5.10 -5.08 -3.30
N SER A 34 4.38 -5.96 -4.00
CA SER A 34 4.95 -6.97 -4.90
C SER A 34 3.88 -7.40 -5.91
N THR A 35 3.30 -6.44 -6.63
CA THR A 35 2.30 -6.74 -7.66
C THR A 35 2.94 -6.96 -9.03
N ALA A 36 2.13 -7.45 -9.97
CA ALA A 36 2.50 -7.61 -11.37
C ALA A 36 1.87 -6.52 -12.27
N SER A 37 1.47 -5.39 -11.67
CA SER A 37 0.87 -4.28 -12.43
C SER A 37 1.89 -3.64 -13.36
N GLN A 38 1.42 -3.16 -14.50
CA GLN A 38 2.26 -2.38 -15.43
C GLN A 38 2.35 -0.90 -15.04
N LEU A 39 1.41 -0.43 -14.21
CA LEU A 39 1.36 0.94 -13.71
C LEU A 39 1.45 0.93 -12.18
N PRO A 40 2.08 1.95 -11.57
CA PRO A 40 2.06 2.14 -10.13
C PRO A 40 0.61 2.12 -9.61
N ILE A 41 0.37 1.33 -8.57
CA ILE A 41 -0.94 1.24 -7.90
C ILE A 41 -1.03 2.29 -6.81
N LEU A 42 0.10 2.66 -6.20
CA LEU A 42 0.13 3.59 -5.09
C LEU A 42 0.84 4.90 -5.48
N GLY A 43 0.04 5.98 -5.55
CA GLY A 43 0.52 7.30 -5.93
C GLY A 43 0.71 8.28 -4.76
N LYS A 44 1.44 9.37 -5.04
CA LYS A 44 1.81 10.43 -4.07
C LYS A 44 0.60 10.98 -3.31
N GLY A 45 -0.48 11.29 -4.02
CA GLY A 45 -1.68 11.91 -3.42
C GLY A 45 -2.36 11.03 -2.37
N ALA A 46 -2.37 9.70 -2.57
CA ALA A 46 -2.93 8.76 -1.60
C ALA A 46 -2.07 8.67 -0.33
N VAL A 47 -0.74 8.57 -0.50
CA VAL A 47 0.20 8.52 0.63
C VAL A 47 0.20 9.83 1.40
N GLU A 48 0.23 10.98 0.72
CA GLU A 48 0.19 12.30 1.36
C GLU A 48 -1.09 12.50 2.19
N SER A 49 -2.24 12.10 1.63
CA SER A 49 -3.52 12.16 2.33
C SER A 49 -3.53 11.27 3.58
N ALA A 50 -2.98 10.06 3.48
CA ALA A 50 -2.84 9.15 4.61
C ALA A 50 -1.91 9.72 5.70
N LEU A 51 -0.77 10.30 5.33
CA LEU A 51 0.17 10.94 6.27
C LEU A 51 -0.49 12.09 7.03
N LYS A 52 -1.30 12.92 6.36
CA LYS A 52 -2.07 13.99 7.03
C LYS A 52 -3.02 13.43 8.10
N LEU A 53 -3.78 12.39 7.77
CA LEU A 53 -4.68 11.72 8.73
C LEU A 53 -3.91 11.03 9.87
N ARG A 54 -2.70 10.55 9.58
CA ARG A 54 -1.78 9.94 10.55
C ARG A 54 -1.00 10.95 11.39
N LYS A 55 -1.34 12.25 11.33
CA LYS A 55 -0.61 13.33 12.03
C LYS A 55 0.89 13.31 11.72
N HIS A 56 1.22 13.05 10.47
CA HIS A 56 2.59 12.90 9.95
C HIS A 56 3.41 11.75 10.56
N LYS A 57 2.77 10.76 11.18
CA LYS A 57 3.47 9.50 11.53
C LYS A 57 3.90 8.80 10.23
N PRO A 58 5.20 8.51 10.06
CA PRO A 58 5.71 7.95 8.81
C PRO A 58 5.14 6.56 8.51
N ILE A 59 5.27 6.17 7.24
CA ILE A 59 4.97 4.82 6.75
C ILE A 59 6.27 4.31 6.12
N PHE A 60 6.74 3.14 6.54
CA PHE A 60 7.90 2.51 5.91
C PHE A 60 7.43 1.67 4.72
N MET A 61 7.94 1.96 3.53
CA MET A 61 7.46 1.37 2.28
C MET A 61 8.56 0.58 1.58
N VAL A 62 8.28 -0.68 1.26
CA VAL A 62 9.19 -1.59 0.54
C VAL A 62 8.55 -1.97 -0.78
N ASP A 63 9.15 -1.52 -1.88
CA ASP A 63 8.71 -1.82 -3.24
C ASP A 63 9.59 -2.91 -3.85
N ILE A 64 9.05 -4.13 -3.95
CA ILE A 64 9.77 -5.31 -4.45
C ILE A 64 9.41 -5.56 -5.94
N ALA A 65 8.43 -4.84 -6.48
CA ALA A 65 7.90 -5.07 -7.82
C ALA A 65 8.81 -4.52 -8.94
N VAL A 66 8.75 -5.20 -10.09
CA VAL A 66 9.36 -4.75 -11.35
C VAL A 66 8.35 -5.03 -12.48
N PRO A 67 7.70 -4.02 -13.08
CA PRO A 67 7.80 -2.57 -12.80
C PRO A 67 7.34 -2.18 -11.38
N ARG A 68 7.70 -0.97 -10.93
CA ARG A 68 7.44 -0.48 -9.56
C ARG A 68 5.95 -0.31 -9.27
N ASP A 69 5.54 -0.66 -8.04
CA ASP A 69 4.16 -0.47 -7.58
C ASP A 69 3.91 0.93 -7.02
N ILE A 70 4.96 1.61 -6.58
CA ILE A 70 4.89 2.88 -5.87
C ILE A 70 5.49 3.98 -6.76
N GLU A 71 4.74 5.07 -6.92
CA GLU A 71 5.23 6.26 -7.62
C GLU A 71 6.54 6.78 -6.99
N PRO A 72 7.56 7.10 -7.79
CA PRO A 72 8.84 7.57 -7.26
C PRO A 72 8.71 8.87 -6.44
N GLU A 73 7.74 9.72 -6.76
CA GLU A 73 7.47 10.99 -6.08
C GLU A 73 6.96 10.81 -4.64
N VAL A 74 6.56 9.60 -4.24
CA VAL A 74 6.25 9.25 -2.85
C VAL A 74 7.49 9.40 -1.96
N GLY A 75 8.69 9.16 -2.49
CA GLY A 75 9.95 9.30 -1.75
C GLY A 75 10.34 10.74 -1.41
N GLU A 76 9.57 11.72 -1.87
CA GLU A 76 9.79 13.16 -1.61
C GLU A 76 8.91 13.69 -0.46
N LEU A 77 8.06 12.85 0.14
CA LEU A 77 7.11 13.21 1.20
C LEU A 77 7.70 13.19 2.62
#